data_AF-A0A845EY87-F1
#
_entry.id   AF-A0A845EY87-F1
#
_cell.length_a   1.000
_cell.length_b   1.000
_cell.length_c   1.000
_cell.angle_alpha   90.00
_cell.angle_beta   90.00
_cell.angle_gamma   90.00
#
_symmetry.space_group_name_H-M   'P 1'
#
loop_
_entity.id
_entity.type
_entity.pdbx_description
1 polymer ?
#
loop_
_entity_poly.entity_id
_entity_poly.type
_entity_poly.pdbx_seq_one_letter_code
_entity_poly.pdbx_strand_id
1 'polypeptide(L)'
;MIVSIKQSSCHNIARISNVGNLNYYQKDRILGYLNPNEFADSSGYMYLQARELLKTAGWYGQKGEEVFIPTGHTDFVFLSLTYHFGWVLGIILFLVLAMLMTRMIYVTFKINDSFGKMLVVGGLSLFSVQFLYSIAMTLGLLPIIGISLPFISYGLTPTIMNSIVFGIVLSVYRRKNLVFKQSIAS
;
A
#
# COMPACT_ATOMS: atom_id res chain seq x y z
N MET A 1 -11.88 -13.00 -34.49
CA MET A 1 -10.61 -12.82 -33.73
C MET A 1 -10.81 -12.93 -32.21
N ILE A 2 -11.87 -12.37 -31.63
CA ILE A 2 -12.19 -12.45 -30.17
C ILE A 2 -12.47 -13.89 -29.68
N VAL A 3 -12.99 -14.79 -30.53
CA VAL A 3 -13.30 -16.18 -30.14
C VAL A 3 -12.04 -17.04 -29.96
N SER A 4 -10.96 -16.73 -30.67
CA SER A 4 -9.73 -17.55 -30.64
C SER A 4 -8.90 -17.34 -29.36
N ILE A 5 -8.98 -16.14 -28.76
CA ILE A 5 -8.30 -15.79 -27.50
C ILE A 5 -8.94 -16.48 -26.28
N LYS A 6 -10.25 -16.75 -26.34
CA LYS A 6 -10.96 -17.45 -25.25
C LYS A 6 -10.59 -18.94 -25.19
N GLN A 7 -10.15 -19.52 -26.30
CA GLN A 7 -9.85 -20.95 -26.43
C GLN A 7 -8.44 -21.30 -25.94
N SER A 8 -7.45 -20.41 -26.13
CA SER A 8 -6.10 -20.57 -25.57
C SER A 8 -6.08 -20.42 -24.05
N SER A 9 -6.92 -19.51 -23.51
CA SER A 9 -7.11 -19.37 -22.07
C SER A 9 -7.69 -20.66 -21.46
N CYS A 10 -8.76 -21.23 -22.04
CA CYS A 10 -9.36 -22.49 -21.57
C CYS A 10 -8.37 -23.68 -21.52
N HIS A 11 -7.39 -23.73 -22.42
CA HIS A 11 -6.43 -24.84 -22.50
C HIS A 11 -5.36 -24.78 -21.38
N ASN A 12 -4.90 -23.58 -21.00
CA ASN A 12 -3.96 -23.43 -19.88
C ASN A 12 -4.65 -23.59 -18.52
N ILE A 13 -5.93 -23.23 -18.43
CA ILE A 13 -6.76 -23.37 -17.22
C ILE A 13 -6.94 -24.85 -16.84
N ALA A 14 -7.10 -25.73 -17.82
CA ALA A 14 -7.24 -27.16 -17.61
C ALA A 14 -5.98 -27.82 -17.00
N ARG A 15 -4.79 -27.25 -17.23
CA ARG A 15 -3.51 -27.77 -16.72
C ARG A 15 -3.24 -27.43 -15.24
N ILE A 16 -3.93 -26.43 -14.68
CA ILE A 16 -3.70 -25.89 -13.32
C ILE A 16 -4.66 -26.50 -12.28
N SER A 17 -5.66 -27.27 -12.73
CA SER A 17 -6.70 -27.86 -11.87
C SER A 17 -6.18 -28.87 -10.84
N ASN A 18 -4.98 -29.45 -11.02
CA ASN A 18 -4.46 -30.54 -10.19
C ASN A 18 -3.62 -30.12 -8.97
N VAL A 19 -3.44 -28.82 -8.67
CA VAL A 19 -2.64 -28.38 -7.50
C VAL A 19 -3.56 -27.96 -6.36
N GLY A 20 -4.02 -28.91 -5.55
CA GLY A 20 -4.65 -28.65 -4.25
C GLY A 20 -6.01 -27.95 -4.24
N ASN A 21 -6.67 -28.00 -3.08
CA ASN A 21 -8.05 -27.56 -2.82
C ASN A 21 -8.23 -26.02 -2.76
N LEU A 22 -7.48 -25.27 -3.57
CA LEU A 22 -7.54 -23.81 -3.66
C LEU A 22 -8.55 -23.39 -4.73
N ASN A 23 -9.31 -22.33 -4.45
CA ASN A 23 -10.26 -21.75 -5.39
C ASN A 23 -9.53 -21.29 -6.66
N TYR A 24 -10.12 -21.54 -7.83
CA TYR A 24 -9.52 -21.24 -9.13
C TYR A 24 -9.02 -19.78 -9.24
N TYR A 25 -9.78 -18.82 -8.69
CA TYR A 25 -9.41 -17.40 -8.63
C TYR A 25 -8.15 -17.10 -7.80
N GLN A 26 -7.95 -17.81 -6.68
CA GLN A 26 -6.79 -17.59 -5.81
C GLN A 26 -5.50 -18.07 -6.49
N LYS A 27 -5.57 -19.21 -7.19
CA LYS A 27 -4.46 -19.75 -7.99
C LYS A 27 -4.08 -18.78 -9.11
N ASP A 28 -5.07 -18.25 -9.82
CA ASP A 28 -4.87 -17.34 -10.94
C ASP A 28 -4.13 -16.04 -10.53
N ARG A 29 -4.42 -15.49 -9.33
CA ARG A 29 -3.68 -14.34 -8.80
C ARG A 29 -2.22 -14.64 -8.46
N ILE A 30 -1.95 -15.81 -7.87
CA ILE A 30 -0.58 -16.20 -7.50
C ILE A 30 0.24 -16.47 -8.77
N LEU A 31 -0.35 -17.15 -9.76
CA LEU A 31 0.29 -17.42 -11.04
C LEU A 31 0.51 -16.14 -11.86
N GLY A 32 -0.45 -15.21 -11.85
CA GLY A 32 -0.29 -13.89 -12.46
C GLY A 32 0.81 -13.04 -11.82
N TYR A 33 1.06 -13.20 -10.52
CA TYR A 33 2.19 -12.56 -9.83
C TYR A 33 3.54 -13.23 -10.17
N LEU A 34 3.59 -14.56 -10.19
CA LEU A 34 4.83 -15.32 -10.46
C LEU A 34 5.28 -15.20 -11.92
N ASN A 35 4.34 -15.33 -12.87
CA ASN A 35 4.59 -15.29 -14.31
C ASN A 35 3.74 -14.21 -15.00
N PRO A 36 3.99 -12.92 -14.73
CA PRO A 36 3.17 -11.84 -15.27
C PRO A 36 3.19 -11.77 -16.80
N ASN A 37 4.27 -12.22 -17.45
CA ASN A 37 4.38 -12.28 -18.91
C ASN A 37 3.46 -13.34 -19.55
N GLU A 38 3.22 -14.46 -18.86
CA GLU A 38 2.37 -15.55 -19.38
C GLU A 38 0.87 -15.20 -19.25
N PHE A 39 0.52 -14.38 -18.25
CA PHE A 39 -0.84 -13.94 -17.94
C PHE A 39 -1.06 -12.45 -18.25
N ALA A 40 -0.38 -11.92 -19.28
CA ALA A 40 -0.40 -10.50 -19.64
C ALA A 40 -1.81 -9.96 -19.93
N ASP A 41 -2.73 -10.80 -20.42
CA ASP A 41 -4.10 -10.42 -20.76
C ASP A 41 -5.10 -10.58 -19.59
N SER A 42 -4.69 -11.17 -18.46
CA SER A 42 -5.56 -11.44 -17.31
C SER A 42 -4.98 -10.92 -15.99
N SER A 43 -4.54 -11.81 -15.10
CA SER A 43 -4.08 -11.52 -13.75
C SER A 43 -2.70 -10.85 -13.70
N GLY A 44 -1.90 -10.99 -14.76
CA GLY A 44 -0.57 -10.40 -14.92
C GLY A 44 -0.57 -8.95 -15.45
N TYR A 45 -1.67 -8.51 -16.09
CA TYR A 45 -1.78 -7.21 -16.76
C TYR A 45 -1.37 -6.04 -15.86
N MET A 46 -1.93 -5.98 -14.64
CA MET A 46 -1.69 -4.87 -13.71
C MET A 46 -0.22 -4.80 -13.26
N TYR A 47 0.45 -5.95 -13.12
CA TYR A 47 1.87 -6.00 -12.76
C TYR A 47 2.77 -5.48 -13.89
N LEU A 48 2.49 -5.89 -15.12
CA LEU A 48 3.22 -5.42 -16.29
C LEU A 48 2.98 -3.92 -16.51
N GLN A 49 1.73 -3.46 -16.42
CA GLN A 49 1.39 -2.06 -16.58
C GLN A 49 2.07 -1.19 -15.51
N ALA A 50 2.01 -1.60 -14.24
CA ALA A 50 2.69 -0.88 -13.16
C ALA A 50 4.21 -0.79 -13.37
N ARG A 51 4.83 -1.88 -13.82
CA ARG A 51 6.27 -1.93 -14.11
C ARG A 51 6.65 -1.03 -15.27
N GLU A 52 5.88 -1.01 -16.35
CA GLU A 52 6.15 -0.16 -17.50
C GLU A 52 5.97 1.32 -17.17
N LEU A 53 4.90 1.67 -16.43
CA LEU A 53 4.67 3.04 -15.96
C LEU A 53 5.79 3.55 -15.06
N LEU A 54 6.28 2.71 -14.15
CA LEU A 54 7.36 3.08 -13.25
C LEU A 54 8.68 3.32 -14.01
N LYS A 55 8.92 2.58 -15.10
CA LYS A 55 10.08 2.79 -15.98
C LYS A 55 9.96 4.07 -16.81
N THR A 56 8.78 4.38 -17.33
CA THR A 56 8.56 5.54 -18.23
C THR A 56 8.39 6.86 -17.48
N ALA A 57 8.08 6.83 -16.18
CA ALA A 57 7.86 8.00 -15.32
C ALA A 57 8.96 9.10 -15.38
N GLY A 58 10.22 8.71 -15.57
CA GLY A 58 11.36 9.65 -15.58
C GLY A 58 11.52 10.47 -14.28
N TRP A 59 12.51 11.36 -14.23
CA TRP A 59 12.79 12.14 -13.01
C TRP A 59 11.77 13.25 -12.74
N TYR A 60 11.25 13.90 -13.78
CA TYR A 60 10.36 15.07 -13.70
C TYR A 60 8.91 14.79 -14.14
N GLY A 61 8.56 13.51 -14.32
CA GLY A 61 7.23 13.09 -14.71
C GLY A 61 7.01 13.14 -16.21
N GLN A 62 6.10 12.29 -16.69
CA GLN A 62 5.69 12.28 -18.09
C GLN A 62 4.44 13.15 -18.23
N LYS A 63 4.59 14.30 -18.90
CA LYS A 63 3.48 15.24 -19.19
C LYS A 63 2.93 14.95 -20.58
N GLY A 64 1.78 14.27 -20.68
CA GLY A 64 1.01 14.22 -21.94
C GLY A 64 0.32 12.92 -22.29
N GLU A 65 0.67 11.80 -21.64
CA GLU A 65 0.03 10.51 -21.90
C GLU A 65 -0.83 10.12 -20.68
N GLU A 66 -2.16 10.27 -20.80
CA GLU A 66 -3.08 9.76 -19.78
C GLU A 66 -3.17 8.25 -19.89
N VAL A 67 -2.25 7.54 -19.24
CA VAL A 67 -2.35 6.09 -19.12
C VAL A 67 -3.41 5.77 -18.06
N PHE A 68 -4.46 5.08 -18.48
CA PHE A 68 -5.49 4.61 -17.57
C PHE A 68 -4.93 3.53 -16.63
N ILE A 69 -4.78 3.88 -15.35
CA ILE A 69 -4.38 2.95 -14.29
C ILE A 69 -5.64 2.53 -13.54
N PRO A 70 -6.14 1.29 -13.73
CA PRO A 70 -7.23 0.79 -12.90
C PRO A 70 -6.79 0.82 -11.43
N THR A 71 -7.64 1.42 -10.57
CA THR A 71 -7.34 1.70 -9.14
C THR A 71 -6.11 2.59 -8.88
N GLY A 72 -5.68 3.38 -9.89
CA GLY A 72 -4.64 4.41 -9.80
C GLY A 72 -4.83 5.40 -8.65
N HIS A 73 -6.08 5.76 -8.37
CA HIS A 73 -6.42 6.76 -7.35
C HIS A 73 -6.59 6.18 -5.94
N THR A 74 -6.52 4.87 -5.75
CA THR A 74 -6.67 4.24 -4.42
C THR A 74 -5.43 3.47 -4.01
N ASP A 75 -5.11 2.39 -4.71
CA ASP A 75 -4.06 1.44 -4.29
C ASP A 75 -2.72 1.75 -4.96
N PHE A 76 -2.76 2.35 -6.15
CA PHE A 76 -1.59 2.73 -6.94
C PHE A 76 -1.32 4.24 -6.92
N VAL A 77 -1.70 4.93 -5.85
CA VAL A 77 -1.52 6.38 -5.76
C VAL A 77 -0.04 6.77 -5.81
N PHE A 78 0.83 5.97 -5.18
CA PHE A 78 2.28 6.19 -5.26
C PHE A 78 2.80 6.05 -6.71
N LEU A 79 2.31 5.06 -7.46
CA LEU A 79 2.64 4.87 -8.87
C LEU A 79 2.13 6.02 -9.73
N SER A 80 0.85 6.41 -9.58
CA SER A 80 0.25 7.51 -10.33
C SER A 80 0.95 8.84 -10.06
N LEU A 81 1.27 9.15 -8.80
CA LEU A 81 2.04 10.35 -8.44
C LEU A 81 3.45 10.32 -9.06
N THR A 82 4.13 9.18 -8.98
CA THR A 82 5.47 9.03 -9.56
C THR A 82 5.43 9.15 -11.08
N TYR A 83 4.39 8.63 -11.75
CA TYR A 83 4.24 8.73 -13.19
C TYR A 83 4.01 10.17 -13.66
N HIS A 84 3.09 10.90 -13.02
CA HIS A 84 2.73 12.26 -13.43
C HIS A 84 3.77 13.32 -13.03
N PHE A 85 4.36 13.20 -11.83
CA PHE A 85 5.26 14.21 -11.27
C PHE A 85 6.73 13.78 -11.22
N GLY A 86 7.01 12.51 -11.52
CA GLY A 86 8.35 11.95 -11.59
C GLY A 86 8.83 11.32 -10.28
N TRP A 87 9.98 10.64 -10.39
CA TRP A 87 10.67 10.04 -9.25
C TRP A 87 11.04 11.03 -8.14
N VAL A 88 11.26 12.30 -8.47
CA VAL A 88 11.55 13.34 -7.47
C VAL A 88 10.39 13.47 -6.48
N LEU A 89 9.14 13.57 -6.96
CA LEU A 89 7.99 13.66 -6.07
C LEU A 89 7.78 12.34 -5.31
N GLY A 90 7.98 11.19 -5.96
CA GLY A 90 7.91 9.88 -5.31
C GLY A 90 8.87 9.76 -4.12
N ILE A 91 10.12 10.22 -4.27
CA ILE A 91 11.12 10.24 -3.20
C ILE A 91 10.73 11.22 -2.09
N ILE A 92 10.24 12.41 -2.44
CA ILE A 92 9.77 13.39 -1.45
C ILE A 92 8.61 12.79 -0.63
N LEU A 93 7.65 12.14 -1.28
CA LEU A 93 6.52 11.50 -0.62
C LEU A 93 6.96 10.39 0.33
N PHE A 94 7.89 9.55 -0.14
CA PHE A 94 8.52 8.53 0.69
C PHE A 94 9.18 9.13 1.93
N LEU A 95 9.96 10.21 1.77
CA LEU A 95 10.64 10.89 2.86
C LEU A 95 9.66 11.51 3.87
N VAL A 96 8.57 12.12 3.41
CA VAL A 96 7.53 12.70 4.28
C VAL A 96 6.87 11.61 5.13
N LEU A 97 6.51 10.48 4.53
CA LEU A 97 5.90 9.36 5.26
C LEU A 97 6.89 8.68 6.20
N ALA A 98 8.16 8.53 5.80
CA ALA A 98 9.22 8.03 6.66
C ALA A 98 9.49 8.98 7.85
N MET A 99 9.46 10.29 7.64
CA MET A 99 9.57 11.28 8.72
C MET A 99 8.38 11.19 9.69
N LEU A 100 7.17 10.94 9.20
CA LEU A 100 6.00 10.73 10.04
C LEU A 100 6.16 9.46 10.89
N MET A 101 6.64 8.37 10.29
CA MET A 101 6.92 7.11 10.98
C MET A 101 7.97 7.29 12.10
N THR A 102 9.09 7.97 11.83
CA THR A 102 10.12 8.23 12.86
C THR A 102 9.61 9.12 13.98
N ARG A 103 8.75 10.11 13.68
CA ARG A 103 8.12 10.95 14.69
C ARG A 103 7.18 10.15 15.61
N MET A 104 6.43 9.20 15.07
CA MET A 104 5.55 8.30 15.84
C MET A 104 6.37 7.38 16.75
N ILE A 105 7.50 6.86 16.26
CA ILE A 105 8.46 6.08 17.08
C ILE A 105 8.99 6.92 18.24
N TYR A 106 9.39 8.16 17.99
CA TYR A 106 9.88 9.07 19.03
C TYR A 106 8.80 9.37 20.09
N VAL A 107 7.53 9.51 19.70
CA VAL A 107 6.41 9.69 20.62
C VAL A 107 6.27 8.51 21.58
N THR A 108 6.44 7.27 21.09
CA THR A 108 6.39 6.05 21.91
C THR A 108 7.42 6.07 23.04
N PHE A 109 8.64 6.56 22.79
CA PHE A 109 9.69 6.67 23.82
C PHE A 109 9.39 7.72 24.88
N LYS A 110 8.54 8.72 24.59
CA LYS A 110 8.19 9.80 25.51
C LYS A 110 7.00 9.46 26.42
N ILE A 111 6.34 8.33 26.22
CA ILE A 111 5.19 7.89 27.02
C ILE A 111 5.68 6.96 28.13
N ASN A 112 5.41 7.32 29.37
CA ASN A 112 5.76 6.53 30.55
C ASN A 112 4.71 5.45 30.88
N ASP A 113 3.45 5.66 30.49
CA ASP A 113 2.37 4.70 30.71
C ASP A 113 2.47 3.50 29.76
N SER A 114 2.52 2.30 30.32
CA SER A 114 2.65 1.05 29.55
C SER A 114 1.44 0.80 28.64
N PHE A 115 0.23 1.12 29.09
CA PHE A 115 -1.00 0.93 28.30
C PHE A 115 -1.03 1.90 27.11
N GLY A 116 -0.76 3.19 27.37
CA GLY A 116 -0.63 4.19 26.34
C GLY A 116 0.46 3.85 25.31
N LYS A 117 1.59 3.31 25.76
CA LYS A 117 2.67 2.87 24.86
C LYS A 117 2.22 1.75 23.92
N MET A 118 1.52 0.73 24.42
CA MET A 118 1.00 -0.37 23.59
C MET A 118 0.01 0.13 22.52
N LEU A 119 -0.87 1.07 22.86
CA LEU A 119 -1.79 1.68 21.90
C LEU A 119 -1.07 2.43 20.78
N VAL A 120 -0.04 3.22 21.14
CA VAL A 120 0.76 3.95 20.14
C VAL A 120 1.56 3.01 19.25
N VAL A 121 2.12 1.94 19.81
CA VAL A 121 2.81 0.90 19.04
C VAL A 121 1.86 0.19 18.07
N GLY A 122 0.62 -0.11 18.49
CA GLY A 122 -0.41 -0.69 17.61
C GLY A 122 -0.80 0.25 16.46
N GLY A 123 -0.98 1.55 16.73
CA GLY A 123 -1.23 2.53 15.68
C GLY A 123 -0.05 2.68 14.71
N LEU A 124 1.17 2.70 15.25
CA LEU A 124 2.40 2.73 14.46
C LEU A 124 2.56 1.49 13.58
N SER A 125 2.27 0.29 14.09
CA SER A 125 2.41 -0.95 13.30
C SER A 125 1.41 -0.99 12.14
N LEU A 126 0.15 -0.60 12.37
CA LEU A 126 -0.85 -0.48 11.31
C LEU A 126 -0.42 0.49 10.21
N PHE A 127 0.05 1.68 10.60
CA PHE A 127 0.56 2.68 9.64
C PHE A 127 1.78 2.18 8.87
N SER A 128 2.73 1.55 9.57
CA SER A 128 3.99 1.07 8.98
C SER A 128 3.74 -0.05 7.97
N VAL A 129 2.85 -0.99 8.28
CA VAL A 129 2.50 -2.07 7.35
C VAL A 129 1.82 -1.51 6.10
N GLN A 130 0.86 -0.60 6.24
CA GLN A 130 0.19 0.03 5.08
C GLN A 130 1.19 0.76 4.19
N PHE A 131 2.09 1.55 4.80
CA PHE A 131 3.12 2.31 4.10
C PHE A 131 4.12 1.40 3.36
N LEU A 132 4.75 0.46 4.08
CA LEU A 132 5.76 -0.44 3.51
C LEU A 132 5.15 -1.31 2.41
N TYR A 133 3.92 -1.80 2.62
CA TYR A 133 3.24 -2.62 1.63
C TYR A 133 2.98 -1.83 0.34
N SER A 134 2.45 -0.60 0.45
CA SER A 134 2.14 0.24 -0.71
C SER A 134 3.37 0.52 -1.59
N ILE A 135 4.54 0.71 -0.98
CA ILE A 135 5.79 0.88 -1.72
C ILE A 135 6.24 -0.43 -2.35
N ALA A 136 6.23 -1.52 -1.58
CA ALA A 136 6.68 -2.83 -2.05
C ALA A 136 5.82 -3.36 -3.21
N MET A 137 4.51 -3.15 -3.18
CA MET A 137 3.63 -3.49 -4.32
C MET A 137 3.91 -2.61 -5.54
N THR A 138 4.23 -1.31 -5.36
CA THR A 138 4.54 -0.43 -6.50
C THR A 138 5.85 -0.83 -7.16
N LEU A 139 6.83 -1.31 -6.39
CA LEU A 139 8.09 -1.86 -6.90
C LEU A 139 7.94 -3.26 -7.51
N GLY A 140 6.76 -3.91 -7.39
CA GLY A 140 6.51 -5.26 -7.86
C GLY A 140 7.13 -6.37 -6.99
N LEU A 141 7.52 -6.06 -5.76
CA LEU A 141 8.11 -7.03 -4.80
C LEU A 141 7.06 -7.85 -4.05
N LEU A 142 5.83 -7.34 -3.97
CA LEU A 142 4.70 -7.96 -3.29
C LEU A 142 3.50 -8.07 -4.24
N PRO A 143 2.60 -9.04 -4.00
CA PRO A 143 1.39 -9.15 -4.79
C PRO A 143 0.49 -7.93 -4.62
N ILE A 144 -0.25 -7.57 -5.66
CA ILE A 144 -1.19 -6.44 -5.63
C ILE A 144 -2.37 -6.79 -4.74
N ILE A 145 -2.54 -6.04 -3.66
CA ILE A 145 -3.72 -6.07 -2.77
C ILE A 145 -4.28 -4.66 -2.63
N GLY A 146 -5.55 -4.57 -2.23
CA GLY A 146 -6.25 -3.30 -2.04
C GLY A 146 -5.90 -2.62 -0.72
N ILE A 147 -4.60 -2.45 -0.43
CA ILE A 147 -4.14 -1.64 0.71
C ILE A 147 -3.64 -0.32 0.17
N SER A 148 -4.39 0.73 0.49
CA SER A 148 -4.08 2.07 0.03
C SER A 148 -3.12 2.82 0.96
N LEU A 149 -2.39 3.79 0.41
CA LEU A 149 -1.45 4.62 1.16
C LEU A 149 -2.21 5.44 2.24
N PRO A 150 -1.76 5.42 3.50
CA PRO A 150 -2.42 6.16 4.57
C PRO A 150 -2.42 7.67 4.27
N PHE A 151 -3.57 8.32 4.44
CA PHE A 151 -3.84 9.76 4.23
C PHE A 151 -3.81 10.31 2.80
N ILE A 152 -3.23 9.59 1.84
CA ILE A 152 -3.05 10.12 0.46
C ILE A 152 -4.00 9.45 -0.52
N SER A 153 -4.51 8.26 -0.18
CA SER A 153 -5.52 7.58 -0.97
C SER A 153 -6.84 8.34 -1.02
N TYR A 154 -7.48 8.35 -2.19
CA TYR A 154 -8.85 8.87 -2.37
C TYR A 154 -9.93 8.00 -1.71
N GLY A 155 -9.55 6.97 -0.95
CA GLY A 155 -10.46 6.17 -0.15
C GLY A 155 -10.92 6.88 1.12
N LEU A 156 -12.23 7.12 1.24
CA LEU A 156 -12.85 7.71 2.45
C LEU A 156 -12.66 6.81 3.67
N THR A 157 -12.97 5.52 3.56
CA THR A 157 -12.92 4.56 4.67
C THR A 157 -11.50 4.40 5.25
N PRO A 158 -10.44 4.15 4.44
CA PRO A 158 -9.07 4.08 4.96
C PRO A 158 -8.63 5.40 5.62
N THR A 159 -9.03 6.54 5.07
CA THR A 159 -8.65 7.86 5.61
C THR A 159 -9.31 8.12 6.97
N ILE A 160 -10.59 7.80 7.11
CA ILE A 160 -11.32 7.93 8.39
C ILE A 160 -10.73 6.98 9.43
N MET A 161 -10.47 5.72 9.07
CA MET A 161 -9.88 4.74 9.99
C MET A 161 -8.51 5.19 10.48
N ASN A 162 -7.64 5.63 9.58
CA ASN A 162 -6.33 6.18 9.96
C ASN A 162 -6.46 7.44 10.82
N SER A 163 -7.43 8.32 10.54
CA SER A 163 -7.69 9.50 11.38
C SER A 163 -8.13 9.15 12.80
N ILE A 164 -8.98 8.12 12.96
CA ILE A 164 -9.40 7.62 14.28
C ILE A 164 -8.20 7.06 15.06
N VAL A 165 -7.37 6.23 14.40
CA VAL A 165 -6.16 5.67 15.01
C VAL A 165 -5.22 6.78 15.49
N PHE A 166 -4.96 7.79 14.65
CA PHE A 166 -4.13 8.93 15.04
C PHE A 166 -4.79 9.78 16.14
N GLY A 167 -6.11 9.91 16.16
CA GLY A 167 -6.86 10.57 17.23
C GLY A 167 -6.68 9.89 18.58
N ILE A 168 -6.70 8.55 18.61
CA ILE A 168 -6.42 7.76 19.81
C ILE A 168 -4.97 7.99 20.28
N VAL A 169 -4.00 7.90 19.36
CA VAL A 169 -2.59 8.16 19.66
C VAL A 169 -2.38 9.55 20.25
N LEU A 170 -3.02 10.58 19.67
CA LEU A 170 -2.91 11.95 20.15
C LEU A 170 -3.58 12.15 21.51
N SER A 171 -4.71 11.49 21.75
CA SER A 171 -5.41 11.50 23.05
C SER A 171 -4.55 10.87 24.17
N VAL A 172 -3.86 9.77 23.86
CA VAL A 172 -2.89 9.14 24.78
C VAL A 172 -1.70 10.07 25.02
N TYR A 173 -1.13 10.63 23.95
CA TYR A 173 -0.01 11.56 24.05
C TYR A 173 -0.33 12.79 24.90
N ARG A 174 -1.56 13.31 24.83
CA ARG A 174 -2.02 14.44 25.67
C ARG A 174 -2.11 14.07 27.16
N ARG A 175 -2.54 12.84 27.47
CA ARG A 175 -2.72 12.37 28.86
C ARG A 175 -1.42 12.02 29.59
N LYS A 176 -0.29 11.92 28.88
CA LYS A 176 1.02 11.59 29.48
C LYS A 176 1.44 12.51 30.64
N ASN A 177 1.03 13.78 30.61
CA ASN A 177 1.40 14.77 31.64
C ASN A 177 0.43 14.75 32.84
N LEU A 178 -0.79 14.22 32.67
CA LEU A 178 -1.80 14.20 33.75
C LEU A 178 -1.50 13.09 34.76
N VAL A 179 -1.07 11.92 34.29
CA VAL A 179 -0.69 10.79 35.15
C VAL A 179 0.54 11.12 35.99
N PHE A 180 1.55 11.81 35.41
CA PHE A 180 2.74 12.24 36.13
C PHE A 180 2.43 13.21 37.29
N LYS A 181 1.43 14.08 37.11
CA LYS A 181 1.05 15.07 38.14
C LYS A 181 0.38 14.41 39.36
N GLN A 182 -0.30 13.29 39.17
CA GLN A 182 -0.99 12.57 40.23
C GLN A 182 -0.02 11.79 41.14
N SER A 183 1.12 11.34 40.61
CA SER A 183 2.19 10.69 41.38
C SER A 183 3.00 11.64 42.26
N ILE A 184 2.92 12.96 42.05
CA ILE A 184 3.64 13.97 42.86
C ILE A 184 2.70 14.59 43.92
N ALA A 185 1.39 14.36 43.81
CA ALA A 185 0.37 14.91 44.69
C ALA A 185 -0.12 13.94 45.79
N SER A 186 0.49 12.77 45.92
CA SER A 186 0.27 11.77 46.98
C SER A 186 1.54 11.55 47.78
#